data_AF-A0AAN4ZS68-F1
#
_entry.id   AF-A0AAN4ZS68-F1
#
_cell.length_a   1.000
_cell.length_b   1.000
_cell.length_c   1.000
_cell.angle_alpha   90.00
_cell.angle_beta   90.00
_cell.angle_gamma   90.00
#
_symmetry.space_group_name_H-M   'P 1'
#
loop_
_entity.id
_entity.type
_entity.pdbx_description
1 polymer ?
#
loop_
_entity_poly.entity_id
_entity_poly.type
_entity_poly.pdbx_seq_one_letter_code
_entity_poly.pdbx_strand_id
1 'polypeptide(L)'
;NNFNFQHWDTFSAAVNQCATVLPLRKPQPFFNKDEIKYAYLSSREEVSILLTIGVGNDTVAEEQFRKEQPKTKFYGADPISDPNDGTYSKMGEFFPFAIGRDTKKSIASVLVEGRYVDRPMFHLNIIVFLKYIIKQKHIDHMWLDAEEQNSEFTTCSIEKVTSKRR
;
A
#
# COMPACT_ATOMS: atom_id res chain seq x y z
N ASN A 1 13.58 -19.17 -4.54
CA ASN A 1 12.49 -19.49 -3.62
C ASN A 1 11.20 -18.91 -4.15
N ASN A 2 10.35 -19.76 -4.72
CA ASN A 2 9.03 -19.41 -5.22
C ASN A 2 8.13 -19.04 -4.04
N PHE A 3 7.50 -17.88 -4.08
CA PHE A 3 6.38 -17.56 -3.20
C PHE A 3 5.21 -18.45 -3.64
N ASN A 4 4.82 -19.38 -2.78
CA ASN A 4 3.72 -20.31 -3.01
C ASN A 4 2.43 -19.68 -2.47
N PHE A 5 1.46 -19.43 -3.34
CA PHE A 5 0.17 -18.81 -2.99
C PHE A 5 -0.75 -19.72 -2.14
N GLN A 6 -0.33 -20.95 -1.84
CA GLN A 6 -1.09 -21.98 -1.12
C GLN A 6 -1.66 -21.61 0.27
N HIS A 7 -1.32 -20.44 0.83
CA HIS A 7 -1.82 -20.02 2.14
C HIS A 7 -2.89 -18.92 2.08
N TRP A 8 -3.14 -18.34 0.90
CA TRP A 8 -4.18 -17.32 0.74
C TRP A 8 -5.59 -17.88 0.97
N ASP A 9 -5.85 -19.10 0.50
CA ASP A 9 -7.14 -19.77 0.69
C ASP A 9 -7.47 -20.01 2.17
N THR A 10 -6.45 -20.11 3.02
CA THR A 10 -6.58 -20.31 4.46
C THR A 10 -6.53 -19.01 5.28
N PHE A 11 -6.25 -17.87 4.64
CA PHE A 11 -6.02 -16.60 5.32
C PHE A 11 -7.23 -16.15 6.14
N SER A 12 -8.44 -16.22 5.57
CA SER A 12 -9.67 -15.85 6.27
C SER A 12 -9.89 -16.70 7.52
N ALA A 13 -9.67 -18.01 7.44
CA ALA A 13 -9.80 -18.92 8.58
C ALA A 13 -8.79 -18.59 9.70
N ALA A 14 -7.54 -18.29 9.34
CA ALA A 14 -6.51 -17.88 10.29
C ALA A 14 -6.85 -16.53 10.96
N VAL A 15 -7.34 -15.55 10.21
CA VAL A 15 -7.79 -14.25 10.74
C VAL A 15 -8.95 -14.43 11.71
N ASN A 16 -9.97 -15.22 11.33
CA ASN A 16 -11.12 -15.51 12.18
C ASN A 16 -10.70 -16.20 13.49
N GLN A 17 -9.76 -17.13 13.42
CA GLN A 17 -9.22 -17.78 14.62
C GLN A 17 -8.49 -16.78 15.52
N CYS A 18 -7.63 -15.93 14.97
CA CYS A 18 -6.93 -14.89 15.73
C CYS A 18 -7.90 -13.89 16.38
N ALA A 19 -8.99 -13.53 15.71
CA ALA A 19 -10.01 -12.61 16.21
C ALA A 19 -10.72 -13.11 17.47
N THR A 20 -10.80 -14.43 17.66
CA THR A 20 -11.44 -15.02 18.86
C THR A 20 -10.54 -15.04 20.09
N VAL A 21 -9.22 -14.94 19.92
CA VAL A 21 -8.22 -15.14 20.99
C VAL A 21 -7.55 -13.83 21.42
N LEU A 22 -7.45 -12.86 20.50
CA LEU A 22 -6.83 -11.58 20.79
C LEU A 22 -7.90 -10.54 21.13
N PRO A 23 -7.73 -9.72 22.17
CA PRO A 23 -8.53 -8.51 22.34
C PRO A 23 -8.19 -7.58 21.17
N LEU A 24 -8.96 -7.69 20.09
CA LEU A 24 -8.76 -6.88 18.91
C LEU A 24 -8.99 -5.43 19.30
N ARG A 25 -7.90 -4.65 19.34
CA ARG A 25 -8.01 -3.19 19.33
C ARG A 25 -8.80 -2.82 18.08
N LYS A 26 -9.68 -1.83 18.19
CA LYS A 26 -10.33 -1.32 16.98
C LYS A 26 -9.27 -0.61 16.13
N PRO A 27 -9.24 -0.84 14.80
CA PRO A 27 -8.36 -0.07 13.93
C PRO A 27 -8.77 1.40 13.98
N GLN A 28 -7.78 2.28 13.87
CA GLN A 28 -8.01 3.72 13.80
C GLN A 28 -8.30 4.11 12.36
N PRO A 29 -9.36 4.91 12.10
CA PRO A 29 -9.65 5.44 10.78
C PRO A 29 -8.78 6.67 10.47
N PHE A 30 -8.40 6.81 9.20
CA PHE A 30 -7.68 7.91 8.58
C PHE A 30 -8.43 8.31 7.31
N PHE A 31 -8.73 9.59 7.17
CA PHE A 31 -9.72 10.05 6.19
C PHE A 31 -9.04 10.78 5.03
N ASN A 32 -9.33 10.32 3.82
CA ASN A 32 -9.21 11.08 2.58
C ASN A 32 -10.60 11.64 2.20
N LYS A 33 -10.68 12.36 1.09
CA LYS A 33 -11.93 13.00 0.64
C LYS A 33 -13.01 11.98 0.26
N ASP A 34 -12.64 10.86 -0.34
CA ASP A 34 -13.53 9.88 -0.93
C ASP A 34 -13.52 8.52 -0.21
N GLU A 35 -12.50 8.24 0.60
CA GLU A 35 -12.36 6.97 1.29
C GLU A 35 -11.77 7.08 2.71
N ILE A 36 -11.88 5.97 3.46
CA ILE A 36 -11.35 5.82 4.80
C ILE A 36 -10.32 4.70 4.78
N LYS A 37 -9.08 5.02 5.17
CA LYS A 37 -7.99 4.06 5.37
C LYS A 37 -7.93 3.68 6.86
N TYR A 38 -7.66 2.41 7.14
CA TYR A 38 -7.63 1.88 8.52
C TYR A 38 -6.24 1.38 8.88
N ALA A 39 -5.83 1.57 10.14
CA ALA A 39 -4.58 1.02 10.64
C ALA A 39 -4.61 0.70 12.14
N TYR A 40 -3.86 -0.32 12.53
CA TYR A 40 -3.61 -0.66 13.93
C TYR A 40 -2.35 0.06 14.41
N LEU A 41 -2.50 0.96 15.37
CA LEU A 41 -1.38 1.76 15.84
C LEU A 41 -0.49 1.00 16.83
N SER A 42 0.81 1.06 16.61
CA SER A 42 1.87 0.65 17.53
C SER A 42 2.21 1.76 18.54
N SER A 43 3.17 1.49 19.42
CA SER A 43 3.77 2.54 20.24
C SER A 43 4.40 3.61 19.35
N ARG A 44 4.24 4.90 19.70
CA ARG A 44 4.83 6.03 18.94
C ARG A 44 6.36 5.98 18.86
N GLU A 45 6.99 5.22 19.75
CA GLU A 45 8.45 5.06 19.80
C GLU A 45 8.96 3.95 18.87
N GLU A 46 8.07 3.08 18.35
CA GLU A 46 8.42 2.02 17.42
C GLU A 46 8.56 2.57 16.00
N VAL A 47 9.58 2.08 15.28
CA VAL A 47 9.72 2.34 13.85
C VAL A 47 8.79 1.40 13.11
N SER A 48 7.92 1.96 12.28
CA SER A 48 7.03 1.20 11.39
C SER A 48 7.27 1.57 9.94
N ILE A 49 6.77 0.74 9.03
CA ILE A 49 6.84 0.97 7.59
C ILE A 49 5.42 0.98 7.03
N LEU A 50 5.08 2.07 6.33
CA LEU A 50 3.84 2.22 5.60
C LEU A 50 4.13 2.23 4.10
N LEU A 51 3.46 1.33 3.38
CA LEU A 51 3.45 1.26 1.92
C LEU A 51 2.06 1.67 1.40
N THR A 52 1.99 2.73 0.59
CA THR A 52 0.79 3.08 -0.17
C THR A 52 0.98 2.69 -1.64
N ILE A 53 0.08 1.88 -2.19
CA ILE A 53 0.02 1.57 -3.64
C ILE A 53 -1.21 2.26 -4.20
N GLY A 54 -1.01 3.09 -5.23
CA GLY A 54 -1.99 4.04 -5.71
C GLY A 54 -2.07 5.21 -4.74
N VAL A 55 -1.07 6.09 -4.77
CA VAL A 55 -1.02 7.24 -3.85
C VAL A 55 -2.12 8.24 -4.17
N GLY A 56 -2.44 8.40 -5.47
CA GLY A 56 -3.35 9.43 -5.92
C GLY A 56 -2.87 10.84 -5.55
N ASN A 57 -3.80 11.80 -5.57
CA ASN A 57 -3.53 13.21 -5.27
C ASN A 57 -4.03 13.62 -3.87
N ASP A 58 -4.59 12.69 -3.09
CA ASP A 58 -5.07 12.95 -1.73
C ASP A 58 -4.30 12.10 -0.72
N THR A 59 -3.31 12.71 -0.07
CA THR A 59 -2.43 12.06 0.91
C THR A 59 -2.75 12.48 2.35
N VAL A 60 -3.97 13.00 2.60
CA VAL A 60 -4.36 13.52 3.92
C VAL A 60 -4.36 12.41 4.97
N ALA A 61 -4.79 11.20 4.61
CA ALA A 61 -4.75 10.03 5.48
C ALA A 61 -3.32 9.69 5.91
N GLU A 62 -2.36 9.71 4.99
CA GLU A 62 -0.95 9.46 5.30
C GLU A 62 -0.34 10.57 6.17
N GLU A 63 -0.69 11.82 5.93
CA GLU A 63 -0.27 12.93 6.78
C GLU A 63 -0.82 12.82 8.21
N GLN A 64 -2.07 12.39 8.35
CA GLN A 64 -2.67 12.08 9.65
C GLN A 64 -1.94 10.90 10.31
N PHE A 65 -1.65 9.83 9.56
CA PHE A 65 -0.90 8.68 10.07
C PHE A 65 0.50 9.08 10.57
N ARG A 66 1.20 9.94 9.83
CA ARG A 66 2.53 10.47 10.22
C ARG A 66 2.49 11.22 11.54
N LYS A 67 1.41 11.93 11.86
CA LYS A 67 1.25 12.61 13.16
C LYS A 67 1.07 11.63 14.31
N GLU A 68 0.38 10.51 14.05
CA GLU A 68 0.15 9.46 15.04
C GLU A 68 1.33 8.51 15.23
N GLN A 69 2.10 8.25 14.17
CA GLN A 69 3.27 7.37 14.14
C GLN A 69 4.47 8.11 13.52
N PRO A 70 5.11 9.04 14.25
CA PRO A 70 6.12 9.94 13.70
C PRO A 70 7.42 9.25 13.24
N LYS A 71 7.67 8.02 13.67
CA LYS A 71 8.83 7.22 13.27
C LYS A 71 8.57 6.31 12.07
N THR A 72 7.42 6.44 11.42
CA THR A 72 7.06 5.66 10.23
C THR A 72 7.93 6.05 9.05
N LYS A 73 8.41 5.06 8.29
CA LYS A 73 8.96 5.25 6.96
C LYS A 73 7.86 5.05 5.92
N PHE A 74 7.70 6.02 5.03
CA PHE A 74 6.65 6.02 4.02
C PHE A 74 7.23 5.67 2.65
N TYR A 75 6.57 4.74 1.96
CA TYR A 75 6.87 4.34 0.60
C TYR A 75 5.59 4.42 -0.22
N GLY A 76 5.56 5.23 -1.28
CA GLY A 76 4.41 5.43 -2.13
C GLY A 76 4.70 4.95 -3.55
N ALA A 77 3.74 4.29 -4.20
CA ALA A 77 3.87 3.90 -5.59
C ALA A 77 2.64 4.31 -6.39
N ASP A 78 2.84 5.06 -7.47
CA ASP A 78 1.77 5.49 -8.38
C ASP A 78 2.35 5.73 -9.78
N PRO A 79 1.69 5.31 -10.88
CA PRO A 79 2.19 5.56 -12.23
C PRO A 79 2.15 7.04 -12.64
N ILE A 80 1.34 7.88 -11.99
CA ILE A 80 1.22 9.31 -12.28
C ILE A 80 2.15 10.07 -11.34
N SER A 81 3.25 10.62 -11.88
CA SER A 81 4.25 11.33 -11.07
C SER A 81 3.85 12.75 -10.72
N ASP A 82 3.31 13.54 -11.65
CA ASP A 82 2.90 14.91 -11.37
C ASP A 82 1.37 14.99 -11.20
N PRO A 83 0.86 15.54 -10.09
CA PRO A 83 1.56 16.19 -8.97
C PRO A 83 1.95 15.26 -7.80
N ASN A 84 1.65 13.97 -7.88
CA ASN A 84 1.65 13.04 -6.74
C ASN A 84 3.03 12.89 -6.05
N ASP A 85 4.12 12.86 -6.82
CA ASP A 85 5.49 12.81 -6.33
C ASP A 85 5.81 14.01 -5.43
N GLY A 86 5.52 15.23 -5.91
CA GLY A 86 5.79 16.46 -5.15
C GLY A 86 5.05 16.53 -3.80
N THR A 87 3.88 15.91 -3.71
CA THR A 87 3.11 15.83 -2.46
C THR A 87 3.65 14.74 -1.55
N TYR A 88 3.84 13.52 -2.05
CA TYR A 88 4.26 12.36 -1.25
C TYR A 88 5.74 12.42 -0.86
N SER A 89 6.62 12.98 -1.68
CA SER A 89 8.04 13.07 -1.37
C SER A 89 8.36 14.01 -0.20
N LYS A 90 7.38 14.78 0.30
CA LYS A 90 7.48 15.54 1.56
C LYS A 90 7.43 14.64 2.80
N MET A 91 6.90 13.43 2.67
CA MET A 91 6.65 12.50 3.77
C MET A 91 7.43 11.18 3.61
N GLY A 92 7.74 10.76 2.38
CA GLY A 92 8.36 9.46 2.11
C GLY A 92 9.10 9.37 0.79
N GLU A 93 9.40 8.15 0.38
CA GLU A 93 9.96 7.85 -0.94
C GLU A 93 8.83 7.51 -1.92
N PHE A 94 8.76 8.20 -3.05
CA PHE A 94 7.79 7.96 -4.11
C PHE A 94 8.41 7.17 -5.27
N PHE A 95 7.66 6.22 -5.82
CA PHE A 95 8.07 5.39 -6.95
C PHE A 95 7.05 5.51 -8.10
N PRO A 96 7.47 5.96 -9.30
CA PRO A 96 6.58 6.23 -10.42
C PRO A 96 6.22 4.93 -11.19
N PHE A 97 5.67 3.95 -10.49
CA PHE A 97 5.30 2.65 -11.06
C PHE A 97 3.89 2.27 -10.64
N ALA A 98 3.12 1.74 -11.60
CA ALA A 98 1.96 0.94 -11.26
C ALA A 98 2.45 -0.37 -10.64
N ILE A 99 1.92 -0.78 -9.49
CA ILE A 99 2.28 -2.06 -8.89
C ILE A 99 1.19 -3.08 -9.21
N GLY A 100 1.58 -4.24 -9.69
CA GLY A 100 0.62 -5.27 -10.09
C GLY A 100 1.17 -6.68 -10.03
N ARG A 101 0.40 -7.62 -10.58
CA ARG A 101 0.76 -9.04 -10.64
C ARG A 101 1.96 -9.31 -11.53
N ASP A 102 2.04 -8.66 -12.68
CA ASP A 102 3.06 -8.92 -13.70
C ASP A 102 3.84 -7.65 -14.04
N THR A 103 5.13 -7.83 -14.35
CA THR A 103 5.92 -6.74 -14.92
C THR A 103 5.58 -6.60 -16.40
N LYS A 104 4.86 -5.54 -16.77
CA LYS A 104 4.38 -5.32 -18.14
C LYS A 104 4.30 -3.84 -18.48
N LYS A 105 4.38 -3.53 -19.78
CA LYS A 105 3.97 -2.23 -20.31
C LYS A 105 2.51 -2.32 -20.74
N SER A 106 1.70 -1.36 -20.31
CA SER A 106 0.31 -1.19 -20.75
C SER A 106 0.11 0.25 -21.21
N ILE A 107 -1.03 0.52 -21.82
CA ILE A 107 -1.49 1.88 -22.10
C ILE A 107 -2.71 2.11 -21.21
N ALA A 108 -2.70 3.20 -20.46
CA ALA A 108 -3.86 3.66 -19.70
C ALA A 108 -4.32 5.02 -20.23
N SER A 109 -5.63 5.19 -20.36
CA SER A 109 -6.22 6.48 -20.70
C SER A 109 -6.43 7.28 -19.42
N VAL A 110 -5.60 8.30 -19.21
CA VAL A 110 -5.65 9.15 -18.01
C VAL A 110 -6.28 10.50 -18.34
N LEU A 111 -7.06 11.04 -17.40
CA LEU A 111 -7.67 12.35 -17.56
C LEU A 111 -6.65 13.45 -17.23
N VAL A 112 -6.17 14.15 -18.24
CA VAL A 112 -5.24 15.29 -18.11
C VAL A 112 -5.94 16.54 -18.64
N GLU A 113 -6.10 17.54 -17.78
CA GLU A 113 -6.76 18.82 -18.13
C GLU A 113 -8.14 18.64 -18.80
N GLY A 114 -8.92 17.65 -18.33
CA GLY A 114 -10.26 17.36 -18.84
C GLY A 114 -10.30 16.56 -20.15
N ARG A 115 -9.16 16.08 -20.67
CA ARG A 115 -9.09 15.19 -21.83
C ARG A 115 -8.45 13.85 -21.47
N TYR A 116 -9.00 12.76 -22.00
CA TYR A 116 -8.36 11.46 -21.89
C TYR A 116 -7.16 11.40 -22.84
N VAL A 117 -5.99 11.08 -22.27
CA VAL A 117 -4.74 10.93 -22.99
C VAL A 117 -4.18 9.55 -22.68
N ASP A 118 -3.85 8.80 -23.74
CA ASP A 118 -3.18 7.52 -23.61
C ASP A 118 -1.74 7.72 -23.13
N ARG A 119 -1.42 7.14 -21.98
CA ARG A 119 -0.08 7.16 -21.40
C ARG A 119 0.43 5.73 -21.28
N PRO A 120 1.69 5.47 -21.71
CA PRO A 120 2.32 4.20 -21.42
C PRO A 120 2.53 4.09 -19.91
N MET A 121 1.97 3.06 -19.29
CA MET A 121 2.22 2.73 -17.89
C MET A 121 3.16 1.54 -17.80
N PHE A 122 4.11 1.62 -16.87
CA PHE A 122 4.94 0.50 -16.50
C PHE A 122 4.39 -0.12 -15.22
N HIS A 123 3.86 -1.35 -15.35
CA HIS A 123 3.51 -2.17 -14.21
C HIS A 123 4.75 -2.93 -13.76
N LEU A 124 5.04 -2.86 -12.47
CA LEU A 124 6.08 -3.64 -11.81
C LEU A 124 5.43 -4.72 -10.93
N ASN A 125 5.91 -5.95 -11.07
CA ASN A 125 5.48 -7.05 -10.21
C ASN A 125 5.71 -6.71 -8.72
N ILE A 126 4.68 -6.91 -7.88
CA ILE A 126 4.73 -6.57 -6.44
C ILE A 126 5.87 -7.26 -5.69
N ILE A 127 6.21 -8.51 -6.04
CA ILE A 127 7.32 -9.23 -5.41
C ILE A 127 8.66 -8.60 -5.79
N VAL A 128 8.82 -8.17 -7.05
CA VAL A 128 10.01 -7.45 -7.49
C VAL A 128 10.14 -6.11 -6.78
N PHE A 129 9.03 -5.37 -6.70
CA PHE A 129 8.99 -4.07 -6.04
C PHE A 129 9.38 -4.16 -4.56
N LEU A 130 8.74 -5.06 -3.79
CA LEU A 130 9.04 -5.25 -2.38
C LEU A 130 10.49 -5.72 -2.15
N LYS A 131 10.96 -6.70 -2.95
CA LYS A 131 12.26 -7.35 -2.72
C LYS A 131 13.45 -6.51 -3.17
N TYR A 132 13.33 -5.83 -4.31
CA TYR A 132 14.48 -5.21 -4.98
C TYR A 132 14.41 -3.69 -5.04
N ILE A 133 13.23 -3.08 -4.88
CA ILE A 133 13.09 -1.62 -4.89
C ILE A 133 13.04 -1.10 -3.44
N ILE A 134 12.00 -1.47 -2.68
CA ILE A 134 11.81 -1.02 -1.29
C ILE A 134 12.87 -1.61 -0.34
N LYS A 135 13.25 -2.88 -0.57
CA LYS A 135 14.30 -3.61 0.19
C LYS A 135 14.09 -3.65 1.71
N GLN A 136 12.84 -3.51 2.16
CA GLN A 136 12.50 -3.67 3.57
C GLN A 136 12.21 -5.14 3.90
N LYS A 137 12.60 -5.57 5.10
CA LYS A 137 12.40 -6.96 5.55
C LYS A 137 10.95 -7.26 5.94
N HIS A 138 10.20 -6.24 6.34
CA HIS A 138 8.80 -6.30 6.73
C HIS A 138 8.11 -5.01 6.29
N ILE A 139 6.79 -5.09 6.11
CA ILE A 139 5.89 -3.96 5.92
C ILE A 139 4.84 -4.08 7.03
N ASP A 140 4.67 -3.02 7.82
CA ASP A 140 3.74 -3.02 8.96
C ASP A 140 2.34 -2.61 8.54
N HIS A 141 2.26 -1.66 7.60
CA HIS A 141 1.03 -1.13 7.05
C HIS A 141 1.12 -1.12 5.53
N MET A 142 0.09 -1.65 4.88
CA MET A 142 -0.06 -1.54 3.43
C MET A 142 -1.46 -1.01 3.10
N TRP A 143 -1.51 0.12 2.42
CA TRP A 143 -2.73 0.71 1.90
C TRP A 143 -2.76 0.52 0.38
N LEU A 144 -3.85 -0.06 -0.08
CA LEU A 144 -4.10 -0.33 -1.49
C LEU A 144 -5.25 0.56 -1.94
N ASP A 145 -4.94 1.46 -2.85
CA ASP A 145 -5.84 2.48 -3.36
C ASP A 145 -5.62 2.64 -4.87
N ALA A 146 -5.68 1.51 -5.56
CA ALA A 146 -5.48 1.43 -7.00
C ALA A 146 -6.85 1.51 -7.70
N GLU A 147 -7.09 2.65 -8.35
CA GLU A 147 -8.23 2.86 -9.24
C GLU A 147 -7.98 2.16 -10.59
N GLU A 148 -8.24 0.85 -10.67
CA GLU A 148 -8.38 0.14 -11.95
C GLU A 148 -9.55 -0.86 -11.90
N GLN A 149 -10.57 -0.62 -12.73
CA GLN A 149 -11.69 -1.52 -13.00
C GLN A 149 -11.24 -2.75 -13.82
N ASN A 150 -10.39 -3.64 -13.27
CA ASN A 150 -10.33 -5.09 -13.61
C ASN A 150 -9.09 -5.89 -13.13
N SER A 151 -8.32 -5.48 -12.11
CA SER A 151 -7.23 -6.37 -11.66
C SER A 151 -7.12 -6.54 -10.16
N GLU A 152 -7.78 -7.59 -9.66
CA GLU A 152 -7.46 -8.52 -8.55
C GLU A 152 -6.92 -7.98 -7.20
N PHE A 153 -6.71 -6.68 -7.02
CA PHE A 153 -6.27 -6.04 -5.79
C PHE A 153 -7.45 -5.29 -5.17
N THR A 154 -8.51 -6.05 -4.86
CA THR A 154 -9.55 -5.54 -3.95
C THR A 154 -8.91 -5.34 -2.59
N THR A 155 -8.80 -4.08 -2.17
CA THR A 155 -8.54 -3.56 -0.82
C THR A 155 -8.19 -4.61 0.24
N CYS A 156 -6.92 -4.99 0.31
CA CYS A 156 -6.38 -5.78 1.40
C CYS A 156 -5.46 -4.88 2.24
N SER A 157 -5.97 -4.43 3.40
CA SER A 157 -5.11 -4.04 4.50
C SER A 157 -4.39 -5.30 4.97
N ILE A 158 -3.17 -5.55 4.49
CA ILE A 158 -2.37 -6.68 4.96
C ILE A 158 -1.95 -6.37 6.40
N GLU A 159 -2.65 -6.98 7.35
CA GLU A 159 -2.21 -7.07 8.73
C GLU A 159 -1.03 -8.04 8.83
N LYS A 160 0.11 -7.54 9.31
CA LYS A 160 1.22 -8.25 9.95
C LYS A 160 1.46 -9.70 9.47
N VAL A 161 2.27 -9.86 8.43
CA VAL A 161 2.97 -11.14 8.19
C VAL A 161 4.18 -11.20 9.12
N THR A 162 3.98 -11.61 10.38
CA THR A 162 5.09 -11.94 11.27
C THR A 162 5.60 -13.34 10.95
N SER A 163 6.76 -13.45 10.28
CA SER A 163 7.48 -14.73 10.26
C SER A 163 8.15 -14.91 11.62
N LYS A 164 7.73 -15.92 12.39
CA LYS A 164 8.44 -16.35 13.60
C LYS A 164 9.92 -16.60 13.27
N ARG A 165 10.82 -15.93 13.99
CA ARG A 165 12.25 -16.28 14.03
C ARG A 165 12.40 -17.70 14.54
N ARG A 166 13.15 -18.53 13.81
CA ARG A 166 14.00 -19.56 14.43
C ARG A 166 15.37 -18.95 14.64
#